data_AF-A0A849RHX8-F1
#
_entry.id   AF-A0A849RHX8-F1
#
_cell.length_a   1.000
_cell.length_b   1.000
_cell.length_c   1.000
_cell.angle_alpha   90.00
_cell.angle_beta   90.00
_cell.angle_gamma   90.00
#
_symmetry.space_group_name_H-M   'P 1'
#
loop_
_entity.id
_entity.type
_entity.pdbx_description
1 polymer ?
#
loop_
_entity_poly.entity_id
_entity_poly.type
_entity_poly.pdbx_seq_one_letter_code
_entity_poly.pdbx_strand_id
1 'polypeptide(L)'
;MAVIGVSSSCARLPYTTKVVHEDARVVVALQQEVDASVYSHPAQLSPAELTDILQGFSFRPKQRMPLRWFAEENPPKPVFRPDELDALAGRLSEGLRAAGPGERVHFELRAPGFNPSVRRDVVGGWAAVREPYLYLTLEYVHVQIPTRKADLYDYNYPTPPPPPAEYLLYFEPGRFWVADQQGLSALDYRAFLKAPKIGASPGP
;
A
#
# COMPACT_ATOMS: atom_id res chain seq x y z
N MET A 1 -36.21 21.98 23.33
CA MET A 1 -35.27 21.01 23.93
C MET A 1 -34.65 20.23 22.78
N ALA A 2 -33.41 20.55 22.40
CA ALA A 2 -32.72 19.88 21.29
C ALA A 2 -31.89 18.73 21.85
N VAL A 3 -32.23 17.49 21.49
CA VAL A 3 -31.45 16.31 21.83
C VAL A 3 -30.37 16.18 20.75
N ILE A 4 -29.14 16.58 21.08
CA ILE A 4 -27.96 16.28 20.26
C ILE A 4 -27.65 14.80 20.51
N GLY A 5 -28.07 13.95 19.57
CA GLY A 5 -27.66 12.56 19.52
C GLY A 5 -26.18 12.51 19.14
N VAL A 6 -25.32 12.23 20.11
CA VAL A 6 -23.91 11.91 19.84
C VAL A 6 -23.91 10.51 19.26
N SER A 7 -23.89 10.41 17.93
CA SER A 7 -23.66 9.13 17.25
C SER A 7 -22.24 8.68 17.55
N SER A 8 -22.13 7.77 18.51
CA SER A 8 -20.95 6.95 18.77
C SER A 8 -20.66 6.10 17.54
N SER A 9 -19.84 6.62 16.61
CA SER A 9 -19.23 5.81 15.57
C SER A 9 -18.19 4.92 16.24
N CYS A 10 -18.54 3.67 16.54
CA CYS A 10 -17.55 2.66 16.87
C CYS A 10 -16.59 2.57 15.69
N ALA A 11 -15.35 3.03 15.86
CA ALA A 11 -14.28 2.79 14.90
C ALA A 11 -14.08 1.27 14.78
N ARG A 12 -14.75 0.66 13.80
CA ARG A 12 -14.52 -0.75 13.44
C ARG A 12 -13.15 -0.79 12.78
N LEU A 13 -12.31 -1.73 13.19
CA LEU A 13 -11.05 -1.96 12.50
C LEU A 13 -11.30 -2.91 11.33
N PRO A 14 -10.61 -2.71 10.19
CA PRO A 14 -10.59 -3.68 9.11
C PRO A 14 -10.11 -5.02 9.67
N TYR A 15 -10.81 -6.10 9.34
CA TYR A 15 -10.45 -7.45 9.78
C TYR A 15 -10.31 -8.37 8.58
N THR A 16 -9.39 -9.33 8.69
CA THR A 16 -9.13 -10.31 7.64
C THR A 16 -10.33 -11.24 7.48
N THR A 17 -10.90 -11.28 6.28
CA THR A 17 -11.97 -12.20 5.91
C THR A 17 -11.40 -13.51 5.36
N LYS A 18 -10.33 -13.42 4.57
CA LYS A 18 -9.71 -14.57 3.90
C LYS A 18 -8.23 -14.34 3.63
N VAL A 19 -7.39 -15.34 3.87
CA VAL A 19 -6.00 -15.33 3.40
C VAL A 19 -5.97 -15.92 1.98
N VAL A 20 -5.46 -15.15 1.02
CA VAL A 20 -5.33 -15.57 -0.38
C VAL A 20 -4.00 -16.27 -0.59
N HIS A 21 -2.94 -15.71 -0.02
CA HIS A 21 -1.58 -16.25 -0.09
C HIS A 21 -0.78 -15.85 1.15
N GLU A 22 0.02 -16.77 1.67
CA GLU A 22 0.98 -16.49 2.74
C GLU A 22 2.22 -17.35 2.57
N ASP A 23 3.38 -16.71 2.46
CA ASP A 23 4.68 -17.35 2.51
C ASP A 23 5.71 -16.50 3.27
N ALA A 24 6.99 -16.87 3.17
CA ALA A 24 8.08 -16.19 3.86
C ALA A 24 8.33 -14.74 3.35
N ARG A 25 7.94 -14.43 2.11
CA ARG A 25 8.20 -13.18 1.40
C ARG A 25 6.95 -12.31 1.21
N VAL A 26 5.77 -12.91 1.05
CA VAL A 26 4.55 -12.19 0.70
C VAL A 26 3.35 -12.74 1.48
N VAL A 27 2.54 -11.83 2.00
CA VAL A 27 1.20 -12.12 2.50
C VAL A 27 0.21 -11.30 1.69
N VAL A 28 -0.85 -11.95 1.20
CA VAL A 28 -2.00 -11.31 0.57
C VAL A 28 -3.26 -11.84 1.23
N ALA A 29 -4.08 -10.93 1.75
CA ALA A 29 -5.31 -11.25 2.45
C ALA A 29 -6.43 -10.27 2.07
N LEU A 30 -7.66 -10.76 2.05
CA LEU A 30 -8.86 -9.95 1.92
C LEU A 30 -9.23 -9.40 3.31
N GLN A 31 -9.55 -8.12 3.35
CA GLN A 31 -10.03 -7.44 4.55
C GLN A 31 -11.38 -6.80 4.26
N GLN A 32 -12.30 -6.89 5.24
CA GLN A 32 -13.58 -6.19 5.16
C GLN A 32 -13.34 -4.68 5.25
N GLU A 33 -13.84 -3.93 4.28
CA GLU A 33 -13.80 -2.47 4.32
C GLU A 33 -14.74 -1.95 5.41
N VAL A 34 -14.25 -0.97 6.17
CA VAL A 34 -14.96 -0.36 7.29
C VAL A 34 -15.86 0.76 6.81
N ASP A 35 -15.39 1.51 5.81
CA ASP A 35 -16.16 2.55 5.17
C ASP A 35 -17.25 1.95 4.28
N ALA A 36 -18.34 2.69 4.06
CA ALA A 36 -19.42 2.30 3.13
C ALA A 36 -18.99 2.37 1.64
N SER A 37 -17.70 2.23 1.38
CA SER A 37 -17.08 2.22 0.06
C SER A 37 -17.42 0.91 -0.65
N VAL A 38 -18.18 1.00 -1.74
CA VAL A 38 -18.39 -0.13 -2.65
C VAL A 38 -17.29 -0.08 -3.72
N TYR A 39 -16.53 -1.16 -3.83
CA TYR A 39 -15.49 -1.37 -4.82
C TYR A 39 -16.00 -2.16 -6.03
N SER A 40 -15.37 -1.94 -7.17
CA SER A 40 -15.63 -2.65 -8.42
C SER A 40 -14.86 -3.98 -8.46
N HIS A 41 -15.05 -4.79 -7.42
CA HIS A 41 -14.49 -6.13 -7.33
C HIS A 41 -15.54 -7.19 -7.73
N PRO A 42 -15.13 -8.34 -8.29
CA PRO A 42 -13.75 -8.76 -8.55
C PRO A 42 -13.11 -8.01 -9.73
N ALA A 43 -11.87 -7.55 -9.53
CA ALA A 43 -11.15 -6.77 -10.54
C ALA A 43 -10.20 -7.67 -11.35
N GLN A 44 -10.23 -7.51 -12.66
CA GLN A 44 -9.38 -8.26 -13.60
C GLN A 44 -8.20 -7.39 -14.01
N LEU A 45 -7.10 -7.52 -13.26
CA LEU A 45 -5.81 -6.93 -13.58
C LEU A 45 -4.79 -8.06 -13.71
N SER A 46 -4.10 -8.14 -14.84
CA SER A 46 -3.05 -9.13 -15.05
C SER A 46 -1.82 -8.81 -14.18
N PRO A 47 -0.98 -9.82 -13.87
CA PRO A 47 0.26 -9.59 -13.13
C PRO A 47 1.17 -8.56 -13.81
N ALA A 48 1.25 -8.58 -15.15
CA ALA A 48 2.07 -7.63 -15.91
C ALA A 48 1.56 -6.18 -15.76
N GLU A 49 0.25 -5.97 -15.88
CA GLU A 49 -0.36 -4.65 -15.67
C GLU A 49 -0.14 -4.16 -14.23
N LEU A 50 -0.22 -5.05 -13.23
CA LEU A 50 0.09 -4.68 -11.84
C LEU A 50 1.56 -4.35 -11.65
N THR A 51 2.50 -5.09 -12.25
CA THR A 51 3.92 -4.71 -12.20
C THR A 51 4.13 -3.33 -12.82
N ASP A 52 3.49 -3.05 -13.96
CA ASP A 52 3.59 -1.75 -14.64
C ASP A 52 3.03 -0.58 -13.82
N ILE A 53 1.96 -0.85 -13.05
CA ILE A 53 1.36 0.11 -12.14
C ILE A 53 2.24 0.30 -10.90
N LEU A 54 2.62 -0.80 -10.23
CA LEU A 54 3.32 -0.76 -8.96
C LEU A 54 4.72 -0.14 -9.09
N GLN A 55 5.42 -0.34 -10.21
CA GLN A 55 6.72 0.33 -10.47
C GLN A 55 6.60 1.86 -10.57
N GLY A 56 5.42 2.38 -10.92
CA GLY A 56 5.19 3.82 -11.05
C GLY A 56 5.03 4.52 -9.71
N PHE A 57 4.82 3.78 -8.62
CA PHE A 57 4.64 4.36 -7.30
C PHE A 57 5.98 4.72 -6.65
N SER A 58 6.05 5.96 -6.18
CA SER A 58 7.14 6.47 -5.35
C SER A 58 6.59 7.10 -4.08
N PHE A 59 7.39 7.10 -3.02
CA PHE A 59 6.99 7.68 -1.75
C PHE A 59 8.03 8.67 -1.23
N ARG A 60 7.54 9.60 -0.39
CA ARG A 60 8.34 10.46 0.45
C ARG A 60 7.82 10.36 1.90
N PRO A 61 8.67 10.06 2.89
CA PRO A 61 8.27 10.18 4.28
C PRO A 61 7.91 11.64 4.58
N LYS A 62 6.72 11.91 5.12
CA LYS A 62 6.34 13.24 5.58
C LYS A 62 7.21 13.59 6.78
N GLN A 63 8.14 14.52 6.57
CA GLN A 63 9.03 14.97 7.63
C GLN A 63 8.20 15.70 8.71
N ARG A 64 8.12 15.11 9.90
CA ARG A 64 7.61 15.78 11.10
C ARG A 64 8.77 16.46 11.82
N MET A 65 9.30 17.55 11.25
CA MET A 65 10.29 18.37 11.94
C MET A 65 9.84 19.83 11.94
N PRO A 66 9.72 20.49 13.12
CA PRO A 66 9.70 21.94 13.16
C PRO A 66 11.14 22.43 12.97
N LEU A 67 11.33 23.46 12.14
CA LEU A 67 12.55 24.28 11.91
C LEU A 67 13.18 24.14 10.51
N ARG A 68 12.69 24.99 9.59
CA ARG A 68 13.35 25.87 8.58
C ARG A 68 14.73 25.58 7.95
N TRP A 69 15.48 24.52 8.27
CA TRP A 69 16.91 24.46 7.95
C TRP A 69 17.45 23.25 7.18
N PHE A 70 16.59 22.37 6.67
CA PHE A 70 17.05 21.34 5.71
C PHE A 70 16.09 21.26 4.53
N ALA A 71 16.20 22.23 3.63
CA ALA A 71 15.55 22.22 2.32
C ALA A 71 16.36 21.39 1.32
N GLU A 72 16.68 20.15 1.68
CA GLU A 72 17.06 19.14 0.70
C GLU A 72 15.85 18.23 0.53
N GLU A 73 14.98 18.60 -0.40
CA GLU A 73 13.83 17.81 -0.80
C GLU A 73 14.33 16.47 -1.34
N ASN A 74 14.45 15.48 -0.45
CA ASN A 74 14.83 14.13 -0.83
C ASN A 74 13.94 13.67 -1.99
N PRO A 75 14.52 13.25 -3.13
CA PRO A 75 13.73 12.81 -4.26
C PRO A 75 12.83 11.64 -3.83
N PRO A 76 11.58 11.56 -4.35
CA PRO A 76 10.71 10.42 -4.11
C PRO A 76 11.45 9.12 -4.42
N LYS A 77 11.35 8.14 -3.53
CA LYS A 77 11.97 6.81 -3.70
C LYS A 77 10.92 5.83 -4.22
N PRO A 78 11.29 4.87 -5.09
CA PRO A 78 10.35 3.82 -5.48
C PRO A 78 9.81 3.10 -4.25
N VAL A 79 8.52 2.78 -4.24
CA VAL A 79 7.88 2.06 -3.12
C VAL A 79 8.33 0.61 -3.06
N PHE A 80 8.49 0.00 -4.24
CA PHE A 80 8.81 -1.42 -4.37
C PHE A 80 10.10 -1.59 -5.16
N ARG A 81 10.93 -2.53 -4.73
CA ARG A 81 12.10 -2.99 -5.48
C ARG A 81 11.67 -3.95 -6.60
N PRO A 82 12.45 -4.13 -7.68
CA PRO A 82 12.09 -5.03 -8.76
C PRO A 82 11.81 -6.48 -8.31
N ASP A 83 12.61 -7.00 -7.37
CA ASP A 83 12.44 -8.35 -6.82
C ASP A 83 11.21 -8.48 -5.91
N GLU A 84 10.79 -7.39 -5.27
CA GLU A 84 9.56 -7.31 -4.49
C GLU A 84 8.33 -7.28 -5.40
N LEU A 85 8.41 -6.59 -6.53
CA LEU A 85 7.36 -6.55 -7.56
C LEU A 85 7.09 -7.94 -8.15
N ASP A 86 8.16 -8.67 -8.51
CA ASP A 86 8.07 -10.02 -9.06
C ASP A 86 7.35 -10.98 -8.09
N ALA A 87 7.55 -10.80 -6.77
CA ALA A 87 6.88 -11.60 -5.75
C ALA A 87 5.43 -11.17 -5.50
N LEU A 88 5.13 -9.86 -5.55
CA LEU A 88 3.83 -9.31 -5.18
C LEU A 88 2.80 -9.37 -6.32
N ALA A 89 3.18 -8.99 -7.55
CA ALA A 89 2.23 -8.66 -8.60
C ALA A 89 1.27 -9.81 -8.93
N GLY A 90 1.79 -11.04 -9.00
CA GLY A 90 0.97 -12.24 -9.22
C GLY A 90 -0.03 -12.49 -8.09
N ARG A 91 0.42 -12.39 -6.83
CA ARG A 91 -0.42 -12.64 -5.65
C ARG A 91 -1.46 -11.54 -5.43
N LEU A 92 -1.09 -10.30 -5.74
CA LEU A 92 -2.02 -9.17 -5.70
C LEU A 92 -3.10 -9.29 -6.77
N SER A 93 -2.75 -9.75 -7.99
CA SER A 93 -3.73 -10.06 -9.05
C SER A 93 -4.73 -11.12 -8.59
N GLU A 94 -4.26 -12.20 -7.94
CA GLU A 94 -5.11 -13.23 -7.36
C GLU A 94 -6.03 -12.65 -6.28
N GLY A 95 -5.51 -11.78 -5.41
CA GLY A 95 -6.29 -11.11 -4.37
C GLY A 95 -7.38 -10.21 -4.93
N LEU A 96 -7.07 -9.37 -5.92
CA LEU A 96 -8.03 -8.45 -6.56
C LEU A 96 -9.15 -9.18 -7.30
N ARG A 97 -8.86 -10.38 -7.83
CA ARG A 97 -9.84 -11.27 -8.47
C ARG A 97 -10.72 -12.01 -7.47
N ALA A 98 -10.21 -12.26 -6.27
CA ALA A 98 -10.93 -12.95 -5.21
C ALA A 98 -11.76 -12.02 -4.31
N ALA A 99 -11.42 -10.73 -4.26
CA ALA A 99 -12.09 -9.73 -3.45
C ALA A 99 -13.58 -9.56 -3.85
N GLY A 100 -14.43 -9.36 -2.84
CA GLY A 100 -15.81 -8.92 -3.01
C GLY A 100 -15.96 -7.38 -3.02
N PRO A 101 -17.15 -6.86 -3.36
CA PRO A 101 -17.40 -5.42 -3.46
C PRO A 101 -17.21 -4.61 -2.16
N GLY A 102 -17.29 -5.27 -1.00
CA GLY A 102 -17.04 -4.66 0.31
C GLY A 102 -15.68 -5.04 0.90
N GLU A 103 -14.80 -5.64 0.11
CA GLU A 103 -13.49 -6.07 0.55
C GLU A 103 -12.39 -5.28 -0.16
N ARG A 104 -11.29 -5.09 0.55
CA ARG A 104 -10.02 -4.61 0.01
C ARG A 104 -8.99 -5.71 0.14
N VAL A 105 -7.95 -5.68 -0.67
CA VAL A 105 -6.86 -6.65 -0.56
C VAL A 105 -5.67 -6.01 0.12
N HIS A 106 -5.37 -6.52 1.31
CA HIS A 106 -4.19 -6.20 2.10
C HIS A 106 -3.00 -7.01 1.62
N PHE A 107 -1.83 -6.38 1.55
CA PHE A 107 -0.58 -7.02 1.21
C PHE A 107 0.52 -6.65 2.19
N GLU A 108 1.44 -7.59 2.40
CA GLU A 108 2.66 -7.40 3.17
C GLU A 108 3.82 -8.09 2.46
N LEU A 109 4.84 -7.32 2.12
CA LEU A 109 6.12 -7.78 1.57
C LEU A 109 7.15 -7.83 2.68
N ARG A 110 7.90 -8.93 2.71
CA ARG A 110 8.91 -9.24 3.72
C ARG A 110 10.24 -9.49 3.02
N ALA A 111 11.09 -8.48 2.99
CA ALA A 111 12.45 -8.56 2.50
C ALA A 111 13.45 -8.80 3.66
N PRO A 112 14.68 -9.28 3.37
CA PRO A 112 15.74 -9.33 4.37
C PRO A 112 16.05 -7.92 4.91
N GLY A 113 16.09 -7.77 6.23
CA GLY A 113 16.50 -6.51 6.87
C GLY A 113 18.03 -6.35 6.92
N PHE A 114 18.51 -5.28 7.56
CA PHE A 114 19.95 -5.01 7.70
C PHE A 114 20.73 -6.16 8.35
N ASN A 115 20.09 -6.86 9.29
CA ASN A 115 20.57 -8.13 9.83
C ASN A 115 19.51 -9.20 9.58
N PRO A 116 19.64 -9.99 8.50
CA PRO A 116 18.62 -10.97 8.09
C PRO A 116 18.29 -12.03 9.14
N SER A 117 19.17 -12.27 10.11
CA SER A 117 18.92 -13.21 11.20
C SER A 117 17.94 -12.67 12.26
N VAL A 118 17.86 -11.34 12.41
CA VAL A 118 17.12 -10.66 13.50
C VAL A 118 16.04 -9.70 12.97
N ARG A 119 16.17 -9.15 11.77
CA ARG A 119 15.28 -8.12 11.20
C ARG A 119 14.87 -8.43 9.76
N ARG A 120 13.65 -8.04 9.42
CA ARG A 120 13.05 -8.04 8.09
C ARG A 120 12.71 -6.60 7.72
N ASP A 121 12.85 -6.29 6.46
CA ASP A 121 12.38 -5.04 5.88
C ASP A 121 10.97 -5.27 5.34
N VAL A 122 9.99 -4.51 5.83
CA VAL A 122 8.57 -4.74 5.55
C VAL A 122 7.95 -3.55 4.83
N VAL A 123 7.23 -3.86 3.75
CA VAL A 123 6.34 -2.93 3.04
C VAL A 123 4.93 -3.49 3.15
N GLY A 124 3.98 -2.73 3.66
CA GLY A 124 2.62 -3.20 3.91
C GLY A 124 1.59 -2.12 3.60
N GLY A 125 0.42 -2.57 3.16
CA GLY A 125 -0.66 -1.68 2.76
C GLY A 125 -1.85 -2.44 2.22
N TRP A 126 -2.74 -1.72 1.55
CA TRP A 126 -3.89 -2.30 0.89
C TRP A 126 -4.13 -1.66 -0.47
N ALA A 127 -4.76 -2.44 -1.35
CA ALA A 127 -5.20 -2.02 -2.65
C ALA A 127 -6.67 -2.39 -2.87
N ALA A 128 -7.38 -1.53 -3.59
CA ALA A 128 -8.76 -1.77 -4.00
C ALA A 128 -9.03 -1.08 -5.35
N VAL A 129 -10.06 -1.53 -6.07
CA VAL A 129 -10.42 -0.98 -7.39
C VAL A 129 -11.84 -0.44 -7.34
N ARG A 130 -12.04 0.78 -7.83
CA ARG A 130 -13.36 1.34 -8.13
C ARG A 130 -13.26 1.95 -9.51
N GLU A 131 -13.78 1.28 -10.52
CA GLU A 131 -13.50 1.64 -11.90
C GLU A 131 -13.85 3.12 -12.19
N PRO A 132 -12.97 3.86 -12.89
CA PRO A 132 -11.71 3.44 -13.53
C PRO A 132 -10.45 3.55 -12.65
N TYR A 133 -10.60 3.70 -11.32
CA TYR A 133 -9.53 4.02 -10.39
C TYR A 133 -9.01 2.81 -9.61
N LEU A 134 -7.70 2.82 -9.34
CA LEU A 134 -7.02 1.93 -8.41
C LEU A 134 -6.56 2.74 -7.20
N TYR A 135 -6.97 2.31 -6.02
CA TYR A 135 -6.55 2.87 -4.75
C TYR A 135 -5.40 2.02 -4.21
N LEU A 136 -4.33 2.68 -3.80
CA LEU A 136 -3.20 2.08 -3.11
C LEU A 136 -2.91 2.93 -1.88
N THR A 137 -2.92 2.30 -0.71
CA THR A 137 -2.53 2.95 0.55
C THR A 137 -1.39 2.17 1.18
N LEU A 138 -0.38 2.88 1.63
CA LEU A 138 0.76 2.32 2.32
C LEU A 138 0.60 2.57 3.82
N GLU A 139 0.65 1.51 4.60
CA GLU A 139 0.66 1.55 6.06
C GLU A 139 2.09 1.56 6.58
N TYR A 140 2.97 0.78 5.94
CA TYR A 140 4.39 0.69 6.28
C TYR A 140 5.23 0.64 4.99
N VAL A 141 6.34 1.36 4.96
CA VAL A 141 7.27 1.34 3.82
C VAL A 141 8.70 1.23 4.32
N HIS A 142 9.37 0.14 3.94
CA HIS A 142 10.75 -0.21 4.30
C HIS A 142 11.04 -0.04 5.80
N VAL A 143 10.16 -0.64 6.60
CA VAL A 143 10.27 -0.62 8.07
C VAL A 143 10.97 -1.89 8.54
N GLN A 144 11.94 -1.72 9.43
CA GLN A 144 12.68 -2.84 10.01
C GLN A 144 11.91 -3.48 11.17
N ILE A 145 11.32 -4.65 10.94
CA ILE A 145 10.57 -5.43 11.94
C ILE A 145 11.38 -6.66 12.35
N PRO A 146 11.41 -7.06 13.63
CA PRO A 146 12.08 -8.28 14.06
C PRO A 146 11.61 -9.55 13.30
N THR A 147 12.55 -10.42 12.90
CA THR A 147 12.27 -11.70 12.20
C THR A 147 11.52 -12.70 13.08
N ARG A 148 11.83 -12.68 14.38
CA ARG A 148 11.15 -13.42 15.42
C ARG A 148 10.23 -12.43 16.10
N LYS A 149 9.01 -12.85 16.46
CA LYS A 149 8.25 -12.14 17.49
C LYS A 149 9.17 -12.07 18.71
N ALA A 150 9.85 -10.95 18.94
CA ALA A 150 10.07 -10.53 20.31
C ALA A 150 8.65 -10.43 20.84
N ASP A 151 8.34 -11.29 21.79
CA ASP A 151 7.00 -11.41 22.34
C ASP A 151 6.44 -9.99 22.55
N LEU A 152 5.18 -9.73 22.18
CA LEU A 152 4.56 -8.45 22.55
C LEU A 152 4.63 -8.23 24.09
N TYR A 153 4.90 -9.32 24.82
CA TYR A 153 5.18 -9.45 26.24
C TYR A 153 6.66 -9.74 26.59
N ASP A 154 7.64 -9.37 25.76
CA ASP A 154 9.01 -9.23 26.27
C ASP A 154 8.98 -8.02 27.20
N TYR A 155 8.76 -8.29 28.50
CA TYR A 155 8.63 -7.28 29.54
C TYR A 155 9.82 -6.32 29.58
N ASN A 156 10.98 -6.73 29.08
CA ASN A 156 12.19 -5.92 29.06
C ASN A 156 12.30 -5.09 27.78
N TYR A 157 11.76 -5.57 26.64
CA TYR A 157 11.88 -4.92 25.33
C TYR A 157 10.66 -5.20 24.42
N PRO A 158 9.46 -4.66 24.71
CA PRO A 158 8.35 -4.76 23.76
C PRO A 158 8.78 -4.07 22.47
N THR A 159 8.65 -4.74 21.32
CA THR A 159 8.86 -4.06 20.03
C THR A 159 7.66 -3.17 19.79
N PRO A 160 7.78 -1.83 19.91
CA PRO A 160 6.64 -0.98 19.63
C PRO A 160 6.27 -1.16 18.16
N PRO A 161 4.96 -1.18 17.82
CA PRO A 161 4.58 -1.09 16.41
C PRO A 161 5.27 0.15 15.83
N PRO A 162 5.84 0.07 14.63
CA PRO A 162 6.46 1.22 14.02
C PRO A 162 5.44 2.37 13.99
N PRO A 163 5.83 3.59 14.41
CA PRO A 163 4.90 4.71 14.44
C PRO A 163 4.35 4.90 13.03
N PRO A 164 3.05 5.23 12.88
CA PRO A 164 2.48 5.52 11.58
C PRO A 164 3.27 6.68 10.97
N ALA A 165 4.13 6.38 10.01
CA ALA A 165 4.77 7.40 9.21
C ALA A 165 3.71 7.86 8.21
N GLU A 166 3.40 9.16 8.23
CA GLU A 166 2.60 9.73 7.17
C GLU A 166 3.48 9.70 5.91
N TYR A 167 3.11 8.88 4.92
CA TYR A 167 3.81 8.80 3.65
C TYR A 167 3.06 9.66 2.62
N LEU A 168 3.79 10.46 1.86
CA LEU A 168 3.26 11.07 0.65
C LEU A 168 3.51 10.10 -0.49
N LEU A 169 2.42 9.58 -1.07
CA LEU A 169 2.45 8.67 -2.22
C LEU A 169 2.33 9.48 -3.51
N TYR A 170 3.18 9.16 -4.47
CA TYR A 170 3.22 9.74 -5.81
C TYR A 170 3.17 8.62 -6.84
N PHE A 171 2.73 8.96 -8.04
CA PHE A 171 2.73 8.04 -9.17
C PHE A 171 3.36 8.72 -10.38
N GLU A 172 4.22 8.02 -11.09
CA GLU A 172 4.83 8.47 -12.34
C GLU A 172 4.35 7.62 -13.52
N PRO A 173 3.80 8.22 -14.59
CA PRO A 173 3.63 9.67 -14.82
C PRO A 173 2.50 10.31 -13.99
N GLY A 174 2.81 11.44 -13.34
CA GLY A 174 1.87 12.15 -12.42
C GLY A 174 0.51 12.53 -12.99
N ARG A 175 0.35 12.63 -14.32
CA ARG A 175 -0.94 12.92 -14.97
C ARG A 175 -2.03 11.87 -14.72
N PHE A 176 -1.65 10.67 -14.29
CA PHE A 176 -2.60 9.59 -13.95
C PHE A 176 -2.93 9.54 -12.46
N TRP A 177 -2.24 10.32 -11.63
CA TRP A 177 -2.53 10.47 -10.21
C TRP A 177 -3.58 11.57 -10.02
N VAL A 178 -4.80 11.19 -9.68
CA VAL A 178 -5.94 12.11 -9.64
C VAL A 178 -6.67 12.01 -8.31
N ALA A 179 -7.45 13.04 -7.96
CA ALA A 179 -8.41 12.95 -6.89
C ALA A 179 -9.75 12.47 -7.45
N ASP A 180 -10.38 11.48 -6.81
CA ASP A 180 -11.73 11.05 -7.15
C ASP A 180 -12.79 12.10 -6.74
N GLN A 181 -14.07 11.79 -6.95
CA GLN A 181 -15.17 12.69 -6.59
C GLN A 181 -15.27 12.97 -5.08
N GLN A 182 -14.71 12.09 -4.26
CA GLN A 182 -14.63 12.19 -2.81
C GLN A 182 -13.34 12.90 -2.34
N GLY A 183 -12.46 13.30 -3.27
CA GLY A 183 -11.18 13.93 -2.96
C GLY A 183 -10.09 12.95 -2.55
N LEU A 184 -10.31 11.64 -2.67
CA LEU A 184 -9.31 10.61 -2.37
C LEU A 184 -8.35 10.47 -3.54
N SER A 185 -7.05 10.44 -3.25
CA SER A 185 -6.04 10.22 -4.28
C SER A 185 -6.08 8.78 -4.78
N ALA A 186 -6.18 8.62 -6.09
CA ALA A 186 -6.25 7.34 -6.77
C ALA A 186 -5.57 7.40 -8.13
N LEU A 187 -5.19 6.23 -8.63
CA LEU A 187 -4.60 6.07 -9.97
C LEU A 187 -5.72 5.83 -10.99
N ASP A 188 -5.83 6.66 -12.03
CA ASP A 188 -6.59 6.31 -13.24
C ASP A 188 -5.83 5.23 -14.03
N TYR A 189 -5.95 4.00 -13.56
CA TYR A 189 -5.16 2.89 -14.09
C TYR A 189 -5.59 2.52 -15.51
N ARG A 190 -6.87 2.73 -15.86
CA ARG A 190 -7.37 2.47 -17.22
C ARG A 190 -6.75 3.44 -18.22
N ALA A 191 -6.64 4.72 -17.88
CA ALA A 191 -5.97 5.70 -18.73
C ALA A 191 -4.46 5.41 -18.82
N PHE A 192 -3.83 5.06 -17.70
CA PHE A 192 -2.41 4.70 -17.66
C PHE A 192 -2.08 3.51 -18.56
N LEU A 193 -2.81 2.39 -18.43
CA LEU A 193 -2.56 1.17 -19.21
C LEU A 193 -2.83 1.35 -20.71
N LYS A 194 -3.71 2.28 -21.09
CA LYS A 194 -3.98 2.62 -22.50
C LYS A 194 -2.95 3.58 -23.10
N ALA A 195 -2.19 4.28 -22.27
CA ALA A 195 -1.25 5.28 -22.75
C ALA A 195 -0.05 4.63 -23.44
N PRO A 196 0.50 5.27 -24.49
CA PRO A 196 1.73 4.79 -25.10
C PRO A 196 2.86 4.83 -24.06
N LYS A 197 3.44 3.67 -23.78
CA LYS A 197 4.66 3.57 -22.97
C LYS A 197 5.79 4.17 -23.81
N ILE A 198 6.26 5.36 -23.43
CA ILE A 198 7.43 5.96 -24.07
C ILE A 198 8.61 5.08 -23.65
N GLY A 199 9.05 4.21 -24.56
CA GLY A 199 10.26 3.42 -24.36
C GLY A 199 11.44 4.34 -24.07
N ALA A 200 12.33 3.89 -23.18
CA ALA A 200 13.62 4.50 -22.94
C ALA A 200 14.22 5.01 -24.26
N SER A 201 14.56 6.31 -24.30
CA SER A 201 15.26 6.90 -25.43
C SER A 201 16.43 5.98 -25.82
N PRO A 202 16.64 5.68 -27.12
CA PRO A 202 17.98 5.28 -27.53
C PRO A 202 18.87 6.48 -27.19
N GLY A 203 19.84 6.26 -26.30
CA GLY A 203 20.91 7.22 -26.11
C GLY A 203 21.67 7.44 -27.43
N PRO A 204 22.37 8.57 -27.57
CA PRO A 204 23.10 8.93 -28.78
C PRO A 204 24.16 7.90 -29.19
#